data_AF-A0A2T3AR00-F1
#
_entry.id   AF-A0A2T3AR00-F1
#
_cell.length_a   1.000
_cell.length_b   1.000
_cell.length_c   1.000
_cell.angle_alpha   90.00
_cell.angle_beta   90.00
_cell.angle_gamma   90.00
#
_symmetry.space_group_name_H-M   'P 1'
#
loop_
_entity.id
_entity.type
_entity.pdbx_description
1 polymer ?
#
loop_
_entity_poly.entity_id
_entity_poly.type
_entity_poly.pdbx_seq_one_letter_code
_entity_poly.pdbx_strand_id
1 'polypeptide(L)'
;MVSSSRTQKEKPDPIVFRAPLLKPDTRLKVFTKEFHVSSVILKQKSAFFKFLESPDKPAPTARGPFRYEWITKVDSDGTWSLEDAFDSKRTWLDEILQESAGNIEDFGGSPYVRKSQETAFEKLLLAFYGRPYTIEFFVELHTMVQMAEDYCALPALSASLSGALFHSPKFRSNIGYFSTKLLGLAIKLRHEVLFRECLIHVLGPWKKPRYKAIFNPNLYNIAQAAYNKMCADLVSCQQEISHIIFEWPPNEVTRQTWEILKLTDQGDGISMPAYYAALQKSLDILCYGKSFPTLERLLSNNLVLDPFGETGVDKYTDFFLCGTDVELPWNQTESDW
;
A
#
# COMPACT_ATOMS: atom_id res chain seq x y z
N MET A 1 27.67 -23.93 -48.87
CA MET A 1 26.26 -23.89 -48.42
C MET A 1 26.24 -24.18 -46.93
N VAL A 2 26.17 -23.14 -46.09
CA VAL A 2 26.00 -23.29 -44.64
C VAL A 2 24.60 -22.78 -44.34
N SER A 3 23.69 -23.72 -44.08
CA SER A 3 22.31 -23.47 -43.69
C SER A 3 22.30 -22.95 -42.25
N SER A 4 22.06 -21.65 -42.08
CA SER A 4 21.81 -21.03 -40.78
C SER A 4 20.42 -21.43 -40.29
N SER A 5 20.37 -22.33 -39.30
CA SER A 5 19.15 -22.61 -38.54
C SER A 5 18.87 -21.44 -37.60
N ARG A 6 17.92 -20.58 -38.00
CA ARG A 6 17.26 -19.63 -37.08
C ARG A 6 16.61 -20.44 -35.95
N THR A 7 17.18 -20.40 -34.76
CA THR A 7 16.53 -20.81 -33.52
C THR A 7 15.31 -19.92 -33.29
N GLN A 8 14.11 -20.45 -33.55
CA GLN A 8 12.86 -19.84 -33.09
C GLN A 8 12.90 -19.82 -31.56
N LYS A 9 13.02 -18.64 -30.94
CA LYS A 9 12.78 -18.49 -29.50
C LYS A 9 11.33 -18.89 -29.24
N GLU A 10 11.11 -19.96 -28.47
CA GLU A 10 9.79 -20.36 -28.00
C GLU A 10 9.12 -19.18 -27.27
N LYS A 11 7.93 -18.81 -27.74
CA LYS A 11 7.12 -17.76 -27.11
C LYS A 11 6.57 -18.32 -25.79
N PRO A 12 6.68 -17.61 -24.66
CA PRO A 12 6.15 -18.08 -23.39
C PRO A 12 4.64 -18.31 -23.48
N ASP A 13 4.17 -19.36 -22.82
CA ASP A 13 2.75 -19.71 -22.76
C ASP A 13 1.91 -18.59 -22.12
N PRO A 14 0.68 -18.36 -22.60
CA PRO A 14 -0.19 -17.33 -22.05
C PRO A 14 -0.65 -17.67 -20.62
N ILE A 15 -0.77 -16.65 -19.78
CA ILE A 15 -1.29 -16.77 -18.42
C ILE A 15 -2.82 -16.68 -18.47
N VAL A 16 -3.49 -17.77 -18.11
CA VAL A 16 -4.95 -17.89 -18.24
C VAL A 16 -5.64 -17.71 -16.89
N PHE A 17 -6.45 -16.67 -16.76
CA PHE A 17 -7.31 -16.45 -15.61
C PHE A 17 -8.67 -17.09 -15.83
N ARG A 18 -9.05 -18.00 -14.93
CA ARG A 18 -10.30 -18.76 -14.99
C ARG A 18 -11.19 -18.37 -13.82
N ALA A 19 -12.49 -18.25 -14.09
CA ALA A 19 -13.53 -18.11 -13.07
C ALA A 19 -14.66 -19.10 -13.36
N PRO A 20 -15.39 -19.57 -12.34
CA PRO A 20 -16.50 -20.50 -12.53
C PRO A 20 -17.49 -19.96 -13.57
N LEU A 21 -17.87 -20.82 -14.53
CA LEU A 21 -18.85 -20.53 -15.59
C LEU A 21 -18.45 -19.40 -16.58
N LEU A 22 -17.27 -18.80 -16.44
CA LEU A 22 -16.78 -17.76 -17.34
C LEU A 22 -15.59 -18.27 -18.16
N LYS A 23 -15.73 -18.25 -19.48
CA LYS A 23 -14.64 -18.54 -20.40
C LYS A 23 -13.82 -17.26 -20.65
N PRO A 24 -12.48 -17.35 -20.73
CA PRO A 24 -11.67 -16.23 -21.21
C PRO A 24 -12.07 -15.88 -22.65
N ASP A 25 -12.47 -14.64 -22.86
CA ASP A 25 -12.90 -14.08 -24.15
C ASP A 25 -12.10 -12.82 -24.53
N THR A 26 -11.17 -12.42 -23.67
CA THR A 26 -10.33 -11.23 -23.83
C THR A 26 -8.86 -11.62 -23.77
N ARG A 27 -8.08 -11.19 -24.76
CA ARG A 27 -6.62 -11.31 -24.77
C ARG A 27 -5.98 -9.96 -24.49
N LEU A 28 -5.16 -9.88 -23.45
CA LEU A 28 -4.36 -8.70 -23.12
C LEU A 28 -2.89 -9.04 -23.35
N LYS A 29 -2.21 -8.30 -24.22
CA LYS A 29 -0.76 -8.42 -24.43
C LYS A 29 -0.06 -7.24 -23.77
N VAL A 30 0.45 -7.46 -22.56
CA VAL A 30 1.18 -6.46 -21.78
C VAL A 30 2.67 -6.71 -21.97
N PHE A 31 3.30 -5.86 -22.78
CA PHE A 31 4.67 -6.03 -23.23
C PHE A 31 4.95 -7.44 -23.79
N THR A 32 5.69 -8.27 -23.06
CA THR A 32 6.05 -9.62 -23.47
C THR A 32 5.12 -10.69 -22.91
N LYS A 33 4.31 -10.37 -21.90
CA LYS A 33 3.33 -11.29 -21.31
C LYS A 33 2.00 -11.22 -22.04
N GLU A 34 1.40 -12.40 -22.21
CA GLU A 34 0.05 -12.55 -22.75
C GLU A 34 -0.87 -13.10 -21.66
N PHE A 35 -2.01 -12.43 -21.45
CA PHE A 35 -3.02 -12.79 -20.47
C PHE A 35 -4.34 -13.11 -21.18
N HIS A 36 -4.96 -14.22 -20.81
CA HIS A 36 -6.32 -14.56 -21.26
C HIS A 36 -7.27 -14.41 -20.08
N VAL A 37 -8.25 -13.52 -20.22
CA VAL A 37 -9.16 -13.09 -19.15
C VAL A 37 -10.61 -13.02 -19.66
N SER A 38 -11.56 -13.01 -18.73
CA SER A 38 -12.98 -12.74 -18.98
C SER A 38 -13.28 -11.23 -18.98
N SER A 39 -13.88 -10.74 -20.05
CA SER A 39 -14.38 -9.37 -20.19
C SER A 39 -15.42 -9.02 -19.13
N VAL A 40 -16.20 -10.01 -18.67
CA VAL A 40 -17.22 -9.82 -17.63
C VAL A 40 -16.58 -9.36 -16.33
N ILE A 41 -15.47 -9.99 -15.93
CA ILE A 41 -14.74 -9.62 -14.71
C ILE A 41 -14.06 -8.26 -14.88
N LEU A 42 -13.44 -8.00 -16.04
CA LEU A 42 -12.84 -6.70 -16.33
C LEU A 42 -13.87 -5.57 -16.18
N LYS A 43 -15.04 -5.70 -16.83
CA LYS A 43 -16.14 -4.73 -16.77
C LYS A 43 -16.71 -4.54 -15.36
N GLN A 44 -16.72 -5.59 -14.56
CA GLN A 44 -17.19 -5.52 -13.17
C GLN A 44 -16.19 -4.76 -12.27
N LYS A 45 -14.88 -4.93 -12.52
CA LYS A 45 -13.81 -4.44 -11.62
C LYS A 45 -13.18 -3.12 -12.05
N SER A 46 -13.44 -2.67 -13.26
CA SER A 46 -12.81 -1.49 -13.86
C SER A 46 -13.82 -0.72 -14.70
N ALA A 47 -13.99 0.56 -14.39
CA ALA A 47 -14.87 1.43 -15.18
C ALA A 47 -14.31 1.66 -16.60
N PHE A 48 -12.99 1.65 -16.79
CA PHE A 48 -12.33 1.73 -18.09
C PHE A 48 -12.82 0.64 -19.04
N PHE A 49 -12.89 -0.61 -18.57
CA PHE A 49 -13.32 -1.73 -19.41
C PHE A 49 -14.83 -1.77 -19.65
N LYS A 50 -15.67 -1.01 -18.92
CA LYS A 50 -17.11 -0.93 -19.22
C LYS A 50 -17.38 -0.42 -20.64
N PHE A 51 -16.49 0.41 -21.18
CA PHE A 51 -16.58 0.94 -22.55
C PHE A 51 -16.18 -0.06 -23.64
N LEU A 52 -15.86 -1.32 -23.30
CA LEU A 52 -15.63 -2.40 -24.27
C LEU A 52 -16.84 -2.66 -25.19
N GLU A 53 -18.05 -2.28 -24.77
CA GLU A 53 -19.30 -2.46 -25.52
C GLU A 53 -20.04 -1.14 -25.76
N SER A 54 -19.33 0.00 -25.78
CA SER A 54 -19.96 1.28 -26.11
C SER A 54 -20.69 1.19 -27.47
N PRO A 55 -21.95 1.65 -27.60
CA PRO A 55 -22.71 1.58 -28.86
C PRO A 55 -22.02 2.33 -30.02
N ASP A 56 -21.12 3.26 -29.70
CA ASP A 56 -20.32 4.01 -30.68
C ASP A 56 -19.16 3.17 -31.25
N LYS A 57 -18.83 2.02 -30.64
CA LYS A 57 -17.80 1.11 -31.15
C LYS A 57 -18.43 0.08 -32.07
N PRO A 58 -17.87 -0.14 -33.27
CA PRO A 58 -18.31 -1.21 -34.15
C PRO A 58 -18.24 -2.54 -33.39
N ALA A 59 -19.23 -3.41 -33.60
CA ALA A 59 -19.26 -4.71 -32.95
C ALA A 59 -17.91 -5.43 -33.14
N PRO A 60 -17.31 -5.99 -32.08
CA PRO A 60 -16.00 -6.61 -32.16
C PRO A 60 -16.04 -7.70 -33.23
N THR A 61 -15.24 -7.53 -34.29
CA THR A 61 -15.16 -8.51 -35.37
C THR A 61 -14.21 -9.61 -34.90
N ALA A 62 -14.74 -10.60 -34.18
CA ALA A 62 -13.95 -11.70 -33.64
C ALA A 62 -13.15 -12.40 -34.77
N ARG A 63 -11.82 -12.29 -34.72
CA ARG A 63 -10.89 -13.03 -35.59
C ARG A 63 -10.15 -14.06 -34.76
N GLY A 64 -10.87 -15.12 -34.36
CA GLY A 64 -10.34 -16.19 -33.51
C GLY A 64 -11.20 -16.44 -32.26
N PRO A 65 -10.65 -17.09 -31.21
CA PRO A 65 -11.42 -17.45 -30.02
C PRO A 65 -11.68 -16.26 -29.08
N PHE A 66 -11.03 -15.12 -29.28
CA PHE A 66 -11.15 -13.94 -28.44
C PHE A 66 -12.08 -12.89 -29.07
N ARG A 67 -12.98 -12.37 -28.25
CA ARG A 67 -13.88 -11.26 -28.59
C ARG A 67 -13.17 -9.91 -28.51
N TYR A 68 -12.26 -9.76 -27.53
CA TYR A 68 -11.50 -8.52 -27.34
C TYR A 68 -10.01 -8.82 -27.35
N GLU A 69 -9.24 -7.92 -27.98
CA GLU A 69 -7.79 -7.99 -28.00
C GLU A 69 -7.22 -6.62 -27.70
N TRP A 70 -6.32 -6.55 -26.71
CA TRP A 70 -5.65 -5.33 -26.30
C TRP A 70 -4.15 -5.52 -26.30
N ILE A 71 -3.41 -4.51 -26.71
CA ILE A 71 -1.95 -4.51 -26.76
C ILE A 71 -1.39 -3.31 -26.01
N THR A 72 -0.18 -3.45 -25.48
CA THR A 72 0.59 -2.31 -24.97
C THR A 72 0.88 -1.33 -26.09
N LYS A 73 0.51 -0.08 -25.87
CA LYS A 73 0.99 1.10 -26.58
C LYS A 73 1.89 1.89 -25.65
N VAL A 74 3.06 2.29 -26.16
CA VAL A 74 3.99 3.18 -25.45
C VAL A 74 3.82 4.57 -26.03
N ASP A 75 3.54 5.53 -25.16
CA ASP A 75 3.32 6.92 -25.55
C ASP A 75 4.66 7.68 -25.62
N SER A 76 4.68 8.84 -26.28
CA SER A 76 5.90 9.61 -26.55
C SER A 76 6.63 10.10 -25.30
N ASP A 77 5.92 10.16 -24.16
CA ASP A 77 6.47 10.54 -22.87
C ASP A 77 7.08 9.34 -22.11
N GLY A 78 7.09 8.15 -22.71
CA GLY A 78 7.60 6.92 -22.11
C GLY A 78 6.63 6.24 -21.14
N THR A 79 5.38 6.72 -21.04
CA THR A 79 4.30 5.99 -20.36
C THR A 79 3.71 4.91 -21.26
N TRP A 80 2.85 4.06 -20.71
CA TRP A 80 2.22 3.00 -21.49
C TRP A 80 0.79 2.77 -21.07
N SER A 81 -0.04 2.38 -22.03
CA SER A 81 -1.45 2.04 -21.83
C SER A 81 -1.85 0.83 -22.66
N LEU A 82 -3.01 0.25 -22.36
CA LEU A 82 -3.65 -0.74 -23.22
C LEU A 82 -4.48 -0.04 -24.28
N GLU A 83 -4.27 -0.41 -25.55
CA GLU A 83 -5.09 0.04 -26.68
C GLU A 83 -5.78 -1.15 -27.35
N ASP A 84 -6.99 -0.91 -27.87
CA ASP A 84 -7.76 -1.89 -28.62
C ASP A 84 -7.01 -2.24 -29.90
N ALA A 85 -6.63 -3.51 -30.05
CA ALA A 85 -5.84 -3.97 -31.19
C ALA A 85 -6.57 -3.80 -32.53
N PHE A 86 -7.89 -3.61 -32.55
CA PHE A 86 -8.67 -3.34 -33.75
C PHE A 86 -8.65 -1.87 -34.15
N ASP A 87 -8.61 -0.95 -33.18
CA ASP A 87 -8.52 0.48 -33.45
C ASP A 87 -7.10 0.84 -33.90
N SER A 88 -6.09 0.28 -33.23
CA SER A 88 -4.70 0.33 -33.71
C SER A 88 -4.58 -0.26 -35.13
N LYS A 89 -5.37 -1.28 -35.47
CA LYS A 89 -5.35 -1.89 -36.81
C LYS A 89 -6.05 -1.09 -37.90
N ARG A 90 -6.92 -0.13 -37.56
CA ARG A 90 -7.50 0.79 -38.54
C ARG A 90 -6.48 1.82 -39.00
N THR A 91 -5.55 2.21 -38.13
CA THR A 91 -4.33 2.95 -38.49
C THR A 91 -3.25 2.07 -39.13
N TRP A 92 -3.23 0.76 -38.83
CA TRP A 92 -2.23 -0.16 -39.41
C TRP A 92 -2.25 -0.26 -40.94
N LEU A 93 -3.39 -0.06 -41.61
CA LEU A 93 -3.37 -0.11 -43.08
C LEU A 93 -2.63 1.10 -43.69
N ASP A 94 -2.49 2.20 -42.95
CA ASP A 94 -1.66 3.34 -43.32
C ASP A 94 -0.19 3.14 -42.89
N GLU A 95 0.07 2.38 -41.81
CA GLU A 95 1.41 2.07 -41.28
C GLU A 95 2.05 0.79 -41.85
N ILE A 96 1.39 0.04 -42.75
CA ILE A 96 1.97 -1.12 -43.45
C ILE A 96 3.18 -0.74 -44.34
N LEU A 97 3.53 0.54 -44.44
CA LEU A 97 4.80 1.00 -45.01
C LEU A 97 5.96 1.16 -43.99
N GLN A 98 5.76 0.89 -42.70
CA GLN A 98 6.85 0.86 -41.71
C GLN A 98 6.69 -0.30 -40.71
N GLU A 99 7.31 -1.43 -41.08
CA GLU A 99 8.01 -2.37 -40.20
C GLU A 99 7.49 -2.53 -38.75
N SER A 100 6.68 -3.58 -38.55
CA SER A 100 6.68 -4.46 -37.37
C SER A 100 6.60 -3.81 -35.97
N ALA A 101 5.39 -3.82 -35.39
CA ALA A 101 5.18 -3.73 -33.94
C ALA A 101 5.87 -2.51 -33.29
N GLY A 102 5.35 -1.31 -33.58
CA GLY A 102 5.79 -0.06 -32.97
C GLY A 102 6.05 -0.18 -31.46
N ASN A 103 7.34 -0.15 -31.14
CA ASN A 103 7.93 0.60 -30.02
C ASN A 103 7.76 0.02 -28.59
N ILE A 104 7.77 -1.32 -28.45
CA ILE A 104 8.09 -1.94 -27.13
C ILE A 104 9.54 -1.58 -26.70
N GLU A 105 10.44 -1.36 -27.66
CA GLU A 105 11.84 -0.95 -27.42
C GLU A 105 11.98 0.51 -26.99
N ASP A 106 10.99 1.37 -27.26
CA ASP A 106 10.99 2.80 -26.89
C ASP A 106 10.53 3.07 -25.47
N PHE A 107 9.95 2.06 -24.79
CA PHE A 107 9.80 2.14 -23.34
C PHE A 107 11.21 2.15 -22.75
N GLY A 108 11.79 3.35 -22.61
CA GLY A 108 13.18 3.62 -22.25
C GLY A 108 13.63 3.11 -20.88
N GLY A 109 12.86 2.22 -20.27
CA GLY A 109 13.22 1.45 -19.10
C GLY A 109 14.03 0.20 -19.45
N SER A 110 14.93 -0.16 -18.54
CA SER A 110 15.64 -1.44 -18.64
C SER A 110 14.65 -2.62 -18.68
N PRO A 111 15.06 -3.81 -19.19
CA PRO A 111 14.22 -5.02 -19.16
C PRO A 111 13.64 -5.35 -17.77
N TYR A 112 14.33 -4.91 -16.71
CA TYR A 112 13.86 -5.03 -15.33
C TYR A 112 12.63 -4.16 -15.02
N VAL A 113 12.59 -2.91 -15.51
CA VAL A 113 11.44 -2.01 -15.33
C VAL A 113 10.21 -2.60 -16.03
N ARG A 114 10.39 -3.08 -17.27
CA ARG A 114 9.33 -3.75 -18.03
C ARG A 114 8.76 -4.95 -17.27
N LYS A 115 9.62 -5.83 -16.76
CA LYS A 115 9.21 -7.00 -15.98
C LYS A 115 8.47 -6.63 -14.70
N SER A 116 8.86 -5.52 -14.07
CA SER A 116 8.16 -4.99 -12.89
C SER A 116 6.75 -4.50 -13.24
N GLN A 117 6.59 -3.81 -14.37
CA GLN A 117 5.27 -3.40 -14.89
C GLN A 117 4.38 -4.62 -15.19
N GLU A 118 4.91 -5.61 -15.92
CA GLU A 118 4.18 -6.86 -16.21
C GLU A 118 3.73 -7.60 -14.94
N THR A 119 4.59 -7.61 -13.91
CA THR A 119 4.30 -8.27 -12.62
C THR A 119 3.25 -7.49 -11.82
N ALA A 120 3.33 -6.16 -11.78
CA ALA A 120 2.32 -5.32 -11.15
C ALA A 120 0.94 -5.48 -11.83
N PHE A 121 0.91 -5.52 -13.16
CA PHE A 121 -0.31 -5.73 -13.92
C PHE A 121 -0.91 -7.12 -13.68
N GLU A 122 -0.08 -8.16 -13.66
CA GLU A 122 -0.53 -9.52 -13.31
C GLU A 122 -1.16 -9.57 -11.91
N LYS A 123 -0.56 -8.89 -10.92
CA LYS A 123 -1.11 -8.81 -9.56
C LYS A 123 -2.40 -8.00 -9.49
N LEU A 124 -2.56 -6.97 -10.33
CA LEU A 124 -3.83 -6.27 -10.48
C LEU A 124 -4.91 -7.20 -11.06
N LEU A 125 -4.57 -8.05 -12.02
CA LEU A 125 -5.51 -9.09 -12.49
C LEU A 125 -5.82 -10.12 -11.39
N LEU A 126 -4.84 -10.54 -10.58
CA LEU A 126 -5.11 -11.40 -9.42
C LEU A 126 -6.11 -10.74 -8.46
N ALA A 127 -5.96 -9.45 -8.18
CA ALA A 127 -6.92 -8.66 -7.41
C ALA A 127 -8.34 -8.69 -8.02
N PHE A 128 -8.48 -8.50 -9.33
CA PHE A 128 -9.78 -8.54 -10.01
C PHE A 128 -10.48 -9.90 -9.86
N TYR A 129 -9.71 -10.98 -9.88
CA TYR A 129 -10.21 -12.34 -9.75
C TYR A 129 -10.34 -12.82 -8.29
N GLY A 130 -10.04 -11.96 -7.32
CA GLY A 130 -10.05 -12.34 -5.90
C GLY A 130 -9.04 -13.44 -5.56
N ARG A 131 -7.95 -13.53 -6.32
CA ARG A 131 -6.90 -14.54 -6.11
C ARG A 131 -5.82 -13.97 -5.19
N PRO A 132 -5.20 -14.80 -4.32
CA PRO A 132 -4.09 -14.35 -3.48
C PRO A 132 -2.91 -13.83 -4.30
N TYR A 133 -2.27 -12.78 -3.80
CA TYR A 133 -1.00 -12.27 -4.29
C TYR A 133 -0.21 -11.67 -3.12
N THR A 134 1.09 -11.49 -3.31
CA THR A 134 1.96 -10.80 -2.36
C THR A 134 2.48 -9.52 -2.99
N ILE A 135 2.94 -8.60 -2.16
CA ILE A 135 3.61 -7.37 -2.54
C ILE A 135 5.03 -7.46 -2.00
N GLU A 136 6.03 -7.23 -2.84
CA GLU A 136 7.41 -7.30 -2.36
C GLU A 136 7.88 -5.99 -1.75
N PHE A 137 7.63 -4.86 -2.43
CA PHE A 137 8.16 -3.55 -2.06
C PHE A 137 7.20 -2.39 -2.38
N PHE A 138 7.48 -1.22 -1.83
CA PHE A 138 6.74 0.03 -2.06
C PHE A 138 6.52 0.32 -3.55
N VAL A 139 7.56 0.20 -4.37
CA VAL A 139 7.51 0.53 -5.81
C VAL A 139 6.49 -0.35 -6.55
N GLU A 140 6.34 -1.60 -6.13
CA GLU A 140 5.37 -2.51 -6.73
C GLU A 140 3.94 -2.07 -6.41
N LEU A 141 3.61 -1.80 -5.13
CA LEU A 141 2.28 -1.31 -4.76
C LEU A 141 1.97 0.04 -5.44
N HIS A 142 2.93 0.96 -5.46
CA HIS A 142 2.79 2.23 -6.16
C HIS A 142 2.43 2.01 -7.65
N THR A 143 3.12 1.10 -8.32
CA THR A 143 2.86 0.77 -9.72
C THR A 143 1.46 0.16 -9.90
N MET A 144 1.05 -0.75 -9.01
CA MET A 144 -0.30 -1.32 -9.03
C MET A 144 -1.39 -0.26 -8.82
N VAL A 145 -1.16 0.71 -7.92
CA VAL A 145 -2.08 1.83 -7.68
C VAL A 145 -2.17 2.73 -8.91
N GLN A 146 -1.06 3.05 -9.55
CA GLN A 146 -1.05 3.83 -10.79
C GLN A 146 -1.88 3.13 -11.88
N MET A 147 -1.63 1.84 -12.13
CA MET A 147 -2.41 1.07 -13.10
C MET A 147 -3.90 1.01 -12.72
N ALA A 148 -4.21 0.84 -11.44
CA ALA A 148 -5.59 0.85 -10.98
C ALA A 148 -6.25 2.22 -11.15
N GLU A 149 -5.51 3.32 -11.07
CA GLU A 149 -6.00 4.66 -11.39
C GLU A 149 -6.27 4.80 -12.90
N ASP A 150 -5.28 4.44 -13.73
CA ASP A 150 -5.35 4.51 -15.20
C ASP A 150 -6.52 3.66 -15.75
N TYR A 151 -6.76 2.49 -15.17
CA TYR A 151 -7.85 1.58 -15.54
C TYR A 151 -9.11 1.76 -14.68
N CYS A 152 -9.22 2.84 -13.89
CA CYS A 152 -10.39 3.17 -13.06
C CYS A 152 -10.90 1.97 -12.22
N ALA A 153 -10.00 1.39 -11.44
CA ALA A 153 -10.12 0.15 -10.70
C ALA A 153 -9.54 0.21 -9.27
N LEU A 154 -9.33 1.41 -8.72
CA LEU A 154 -8.87 1.60 -7.34
C LEU A 154 -9.73 0.85 -6.31
N PRO A 155 -11.09 0.84 -6.40
CA PRO A 155 -11.91 0.08 -5.46
C PRO A 155 -11.64 -1.43 -5.52
N ALA A 156 -11.41 -1.98 -6.71
CA ALA A 156 -11.11 -3.40 -6.88
C ALA A 156 -9.77 -3.79 -6.25
N LEU A 157 -8.74 -2.95 -6.43
CA LEU A 157 -7.44 -3.15 -5.81
C LEU A 157 -7.51 -2.99 -4.28
N SER A 158 -8.21 -1.97 -3.79
CA SER A 158 -8.38 -1.72 -2.36
C SER A 158 -9.05 -2.91 -1.66
N ALA A 159 -10.13 -3.45 -2.25
CA ALA A 159 -10.88 -4.56 -1.67
C ALA A 159 -10.04 -5.85 -1.51
N SER A 160 -9.04 -6.09 -2.36
CA SER A 160 -8.17 -7.27 -2.24
C SER A 160 -6.92 -7.04 -1.38
N LEU A 161 -6.60 -5.78 -1.09
CA LEU A 161 -5.29 -5.39 -0.56
C LEU A 161 -5.05 -5.91 0.87
N SER A 162 -6.07 -5.97 1.73
CA SER A 162 -5.92 -6.49 3.09
C SER A 162 -5.32 -7.90 3.10
N GLY A 163 -5.88 -8.81 2.28
CA GLY A 163 -5.33 -10.17 2.14
C GLY A 163 -3.89 -10.16 1.64
N ALA A 164 -3.58 -9.35 0.63
CA ALA A 164 -2.23 -9.24 0.10
C ALA A 164 -1.22 -8.74 1.14
N LEU A 165 -1.57 -7.74 1.94
CA LEU A 165 -0.69 -7.17 2.97
C LEU A 165 -0.28 -8.20 4.03
N PHE A 166 -1.22 -9.01 4.52
CA PHE A 166 -0.92 -10.06 5.51
C PHE A 166 0.06 -11.11 4.97
N HIS A 167 -0.07 -11.49 3.70
CA HIS A 167 0.81 -12.46 3.03
C HIS A 167 2.14 -11.88 2.56
N SER A 168 2.43 -10.60 2.87
CA SER A 168 3.59 -9.87 2.35
C SER A 168 4.58 -9.46 3.45
N PRO A 169 5.31 -10.40 4.07
CA PRO A 169 6.19 -10.10 5.20
C PRO A 169 7.29 -9.08 4.86
N LYS A 170 7.87 -9.16 3.65
CA LYS A 170 8.87 -8.20 3.18
C LYS A 170 8.30 -6.80 3.04
N PHE A 171 7.09 -6.66 2.51
CA PHE A 171 6.45 -5.36 2.42
C PHE A 171 6.13 -4.81 3.81
N ARG A 172 5.56 -5.63 4.70
CA ARG A 172 5.22 -5.26 6.08
C ARG A 172 6.43 -4.71 6.84
N SER A 173 7.57 -5.38 6.76
CA SER A 173 8.79 -4.90 7.42
C SER A 173 9.30 -3.55 6.91
N ASN A 174 8.86 -3.11 5.72
CA ASN A 174 9.27 -1.86 5.09
C ASN A 174 8.23 -0.73 5.19
N ILE A 175 7.03 -0.99 5.75
CA ILE A 175 5.97 0.05 5.87
C ILE A 175 6.48 1.27 6.62
N GLY A 176 7.15 1.07 7.76
CA GLY A 176 7.71 2.17 8.54
C GLY A 176 8.62 3.07 7.72
N TYR A 177 9.52 2.50 6.91
CA TYR A 177 10.48 3.26 6.10
C TYR A 177 9.80 4.11 5.00
N PHE A 178 8.75 3.57 4.36
CA PHE A 178 8.02 4.27 3.29
C PHE A 178 6.72 4.95 3.75
N SER A 179 6.47 5.03 5.06
CA SER A 179 5.20 5.46 5.67
C SER A 179 4.66 6.79 5.13
N THR A 180 5.52 7.80 4.93
CA THR A 180 5.10 9.11 4.39
C THR A 180 4.55 9.01 2.96
N LYS A 181 5.17 8.19 2.10
CA LYS A 181 4.71 7.96 0.73
C LYS A 181 3.51 7.02 0.69
N LEU A 182 3.54 5.97 1.50
CA LEU A 182 2.44 4.99 1.61
C LEU A 182 1.16 5.63 2.17
N LEU A 183 1.27 6.62 3.06
CA LEU A 183 0.10 7.33 3.58
C LEU A 183 -0.74 7.96 2.46
N GLY A 184 -0.08 8.57 1.46
CA GLY A 184 -0.76 9.12 0.29
C GLY A 184 -1.44 8.04 -0.55
N LEU A 185 -0.78 6.89 -0.76
CA LEU A 185 -1.38 5.76 -1.48
C LEU A 185 -2.55 5.14 -0.71
N ALA A 186 -2.45 5.06 0.62
CA ALA A 186 -3.50 4.51 1.47
C ALA A 186 -4.77 5.36 1.40
N ILE A 187 -4.64 6.69 1.33
CA ILE A 187 -5.76 7.61 1.12
C ILE A 187 -6.35 7.46 -0.28
N LYS A 188 -5.49 7.41 -1.31
CA LYS A 188 -5.96 7.20 -2.69
C LYS A 188 -6.74 5.89 -2.84
N LEU A 189 -6.28 4.83 -2.18
CA LEU A 189 -6.95 3.54 -2.13
C LEU A 189 -8.12 3.48 -1.13
N ARG A 190 -8.31 4.50 -0.30
CA ARG A 190 -9.25 4.48 0.83
C ARG A 190 -9.11 3.22 1.70
N HIS A 191 -7.86 2.75 1.87
CA HIS A 191 -7.57 1.48 2.52
C HIS A 191 -7.21 1.69 3.99
N GLU A 192 -8.19 1.47 4.86
CA GLU A 192 -8.12 1.81 6.30
C GLU A 192 -6.93 1.20 7.03
N VAL A 193 -6.71 -0.13 6.90
CA VAL A 193 -5.62 -0.80 7.60
C VAL A 193 -4.28 -0.16 7.21
N LEU A 194 -4.04 0.03 5.92
CA LEU A 194 -2.78 0.60 5.43
C LEU A 194 -2.63 2.07 5.88
N PHE A 195 -3.73 2.82 5.91
CA PHE A 195 -3.73 4.20 6.38
C PHE A 195 -3.35 4.29 7.86
N ARG A 196 -3.98 3.50 8.73
CA ARG A 196 -3.69 3.50 10.17
C ARG A 196 -2.25 3.08 10.46
N GLU A 197 -1.76 2.05 9.78
CA GLU A 197 -0.35 1.62 9.85
C GLU A 197 0.62 2.75 9.51
N CYS A 198 0.39 3.39 8.36
CA CYS A 198 1.25 4.48 7.91
C CYS A 198 1.15 5.68 8.83
N LEU A 199 -0.06 5.99 9.33
CA LEU A 199 -0.30 7.09 10.24
C LEU A 199 0.53 6.90 11.52
N ILE A 200 0.41 5.77 12.22
CA ILE A 200 1.23 5.47 13.41
C ILE A 200 2.73 5.69 13.12
N HIS A 201 3.21 5.14 12.00
CA HIS A 201 4.62 5.24 11.63
C HIS A 201 5.10 6.66 11.29
N VAL A 202 4.23 7.57 10.80
CA VAL A 202 4.62 8.96 10.55
C VAL A 202 4.58 9.83 11.82
N LEU A 203 3.83 9.41 12.85
CA LEU A 203 3.77 10.13 14.12
C LEU A 203 5.04 9.94 14.96
N GLY A 204 5.76 8.84 14.74
CA GLY A 204 7.08 8.62 15.31
C GLY A 204 8.24 8.86 14.33
N PRO A 205 9.50 8.78 14.80
CA PRO A 205 9.90 8.76 16.21
C PRO A 205 9.43 10.01 16.98
N TRP A 206 9.15 9.91 18.28
CA TRP A 206 8.59 10.98 19.10
C TRP A 206 9.48 12.22 19.12
N LYS A 207 10.80 12.05 19.27
CA LYS A 207 11.76 13.17 19.26
C LYS A 207 11.81 13.86 17.89
N LYS A 208 11.60 13.11 16.80
CA LYS A 208 11.70 13.60 15.41
C LYS A 208 10.55 13.03 14.55
N PRO A 209 9.30 13.49 14.76
CA PRO A 209 8.14 12.92 14.07
C PRO A 209 8.27 13.08 12.55
N ARG A 210 8.09 11.97 11.82
CA ARG A 210 8.29 11.95 10.37
C ARG A 210 7.25 12.76 9.60
N TYR A 211 6.07 12.99 10.18
CA TYR A 211 5.03 13.81 9.54
C TYR A 211 5.50 15.24 9.23
N LYS A 212 6.49 15.75 9.97
CA LYS A 212 7.06 17.09 9.74
C LYS A 212 7.73 17.23 8.36
N ALA A 213 8.11 16.12 7.73
CA ALA A 213 8.69 16.08 6.39
C ALA A 213 7.64 15.88 5.28
N ILE A 214 6.34 15.81 5.61
CA ILE A 214 5.28 15.65 4.62
C ILE A 214 5.02 17.01 3.94
N PHE A 215 5.22 17.06 2.63
CA PHE A 215 5.00 18.27 1.83
C PHE A 215 3.52 18.54 1.51
N ASN A 216 2.70 17.49 1.39
CA ASN A 216 1.28 17.65 1.08
C ASN A 216 0.56 18.25 2.31
N PRO A 217 -0.05 19.45 2.21
CA PRO A 217 -0.66 20.12 3.36
C PRO A 217 -1.80 19.33 4.01
N ASN A 218 -2.61 18.64 3.22
CA ASN A 218 -3.73 17.85 3.74
C ASN A 218 -3.22 16.67 4.56
N LEU A 219 -2.22 15.93 4.04
CA LEU A 219 -1.59 14.82 4.76
C LEU A 219 -0.87 15.30 6.03
N TYR A 220 -0.19 16.44 5.94
CA TYR A 220 0.46 17.07 7.08
C TYR A 220 -0.55 17.40 8.18
N ASN A 221 -1.67 18.05 7.83
CA ASN A 221 -2.70 18.45 8.79
C ASN A 221 -3.35 17.25 9.48
N ILE A 222 -3.65 16.17 8.74
CA ILE A 222 -4.18 14.92 9.32
C ILE A 222 -3.20 14.35 10.35
N ALA A 223 -1.92 14.21 9.98
CA ALA A 223 -0.91 13.66 10.87
C ALA A 223 -0.62 14.60 12.06
N GLN A 224 -0.63 15.91 11.86
CA GLN A 224 -0.47 16.88 12.94
C GLN A 224 -1.63 16.83 13.93
N ALA A 225 -2.86 16.72 13.46
CA ALA A 225 -4.04 16.56 14.31
C ALA A 225 -3.94 15.27 15.16
N ALA A 226 -3.53 14.17 14.54
CA ALA A 226 -3.27 12.90 15.23
C ALA A 226 -2.18 13.04 16.31
N TYR A 227 -1.07 13.70 15.97
CA TYR A 227 0.03 13.95 16.89
C TYR A 227 -0.41 14.82 18.08
N ASN A 228 -1.17 15.88 17.82
CA ASN A 228 -1.69 16.77 18.85
C ASN A 228 -2.63 16.04 19.81
N LYS A 229 -3.46 15.12 19.29
CA LYS A 229 -4.30 14.26 20.13
C LYS A 229 -3.46 13.36 21.04
N MET A 230 -2.40 12.75 20.52
CA MET A 230 -1.46 11.98 21.34
C MET A 230 -0.75 12.84 22.39
N CYS A 231 -0.39 14.09 22.05
CA CYS A 231 0.14 15.04 23.04
C CYS A 231 -0.87 15.34 24.15
N ALA A 232 -2.15 15.53 23.82
CA ALA A 232 -3.19 15.73 24.82
C ALA A 232 -3.34 14.50 25.74
N ASP A 233 -3.35 13.30 25.16
CA ASP A 233 -3.40 12.03 25.89
C ASP A 233 -2.20 11.86 26.83
N LEU A 234 -1.01 12.25 26.37
CA LEU A 234 0.22 12.25 27.17
C LEU A 234 0.10 13.18 28.38
N VAL A 235 -0.46 14.38 28.20
CA VAL A 235 -0.67 15.35 29.28
C VAL A 235 -1.66 14.80 30.31
N SER A 236 -2.79 14.23 29.86
CA SER A 236 -3.76 13.57 30.75
C SER A 236 -3.13 12.41 31.51
N CYS A 237 -2.32 11.59 30.84
CA CYS A 237 -1.59 10.49 31.47
C CYS A 237 -0.63 11.00 32.55
N GLN A 238 0.13 12.06 32.26
CA GLN A 238 1.06 12.66 33.21
C GLN A 238 0.33 13.22 34.43
N GLN A 239 -0.84 13.84 34.26
CA GLN A 239 -1.66 14.34 35.37
C GLN A 239 -2.12 13.19 36.28
N GLU A 240 -2.63 12.10 35.70
CA GLU A 240 -3.05 10.90 36.43
C GLU A 240 -1.89 10.31 37.25
N ILE A 241 -0.74 10.12 36.61
CA ILE A 241 0.49 9.62 37.25
C ILE A 241 0.95 10.55 38.38
N SER A 242 0.94 11.86 38.15
CA SER A 242 1.35 12.83 39.18
C SER A 242 0.50 12.73 40.43
N HIS A 243 -0.83 12.58 40.30
CA HIS A 243 -1.72 12.39 41.45
C HIS A 243 -1.35 11.16 42.29
N ILE A 244 -1.01 10.04 41.64
CA ILE A 244 -0.62 8.80 42.31
C ILE A 244 0.73 8.96 43.01
N ILE A 245 1.70 9.58 42.31
CA ILE A 245 3.04 9.82 42.85
C ILE A 245 2.98 10.67 44.13
N PHE A 246 2.07 11.65 44.22
CA PHE A 246 1.88 12.44 45.44
C PHE A 246 1.39 11.62 46.65
N GLU A 247 0.75 10.47 46.43
CA GLU A 247 0.29 9.58 47.50
C GLU A 247 1.39 8.64 48.02
N TRP A 248 2.54 8.57 47.34
CA TRP A 248 3.61 7.64 47.68
C TRP A 248 4.65 8.26 48.63
N PRO A 249 5.38 7.43 49.41
CA PRO A 249 6.51 7.89 50.19
C PRO A 249 7.57 8.56 49.28
N PRO A 250 7.98 9.81 49.56
CA PRO A 250 8.85 10.60 48.66
C PRO A 250 10.14 9.89 48.24
N ASN A 251 10.70 9.08 49.13
CA ASN A 251 11.98 8.41 48.93
C ASN A 251 11.90 7.25 47.93
N GLU A 252 10.78 6.53 47.86
CA GLU A 252 10.62 5.39 46.95
C GLU A 252 10.29 5.85 45.52
N VAL A 253 9.41 6.87 45.39
CA VAL A 253 9.14 7.53 44.12
C VAL A 253 10.43 8.04 43.50
N THR A 254 11.19 8.84 44.26
CA THR A 254 12.37 9.54 43.72
C THR A 254 13.40 8.53 43.23
N ARG A 255 13.59 7.43 43.95
CA ARG A 255 14.51 6.36 43.55
C ARG A 255 14.04 5.66 42.27
N GLN A 256 12.78 5.23 42.21
CA GLN A 256 12.25 4.49 41.05
C GLN A 256 12.22 5.35 39.81
N THR A 257 11.73 6.58 39.91
CA THR A 257 11.71 7.53 38.79
C THR A 257 13.12 7.81 38.28
N TRP A 258 14.10 7.98 39.18
CA TRP A 258 15.50 8.19 38.77
C TRP A 258 16.09 7.00 38.03
N GLU A 259 15.82 5.77 38.47
CA GLU A 259 16.27 4.57 37.76
C GLU A 259 15.60 4.43 36.39
N ILE A 260 14.30 4.72 36.27
CA ILE A 260 13.59 4.74 34.97
C ILE A 260 14.22 5.78 34.04
N LEU A 261 14.49 6.99 34.54
CA LEU A 261 15.08 8.06 33.74
C LEU A 261 16.47 7.67 33.21
N LYS A 262 17.31 7.01 34.03
CA LYS A 262 18.61 6.48 33.57
C LYS A 262 18.46 5.42 32.48
N LEU A 263 17.51 4.50 32.64
CA LEU A 263 17.29 3.40 31.70
C LEU A 263 16.76 3.87 30.34
N THR A 264 16.14 5.06 30.31
CA THR A 264 15.41 5.57 29.14
C THR A 264 16.11 6.75 28.48
N ASP A 265 17.23 7.20 29.06
CA ASP A 265 18.16 8.13 28.45
C ASP A 265 18.97 7.43 27.35
N GLN A 266 18.89 7.97 26.14
CA GLN A 266 19.57 7.45 24.96
C GLN A 266 20.84 8.25 24.61
N GLY A 267 21.29 9.13 25.51
CA GLY A 267 22.44 10.03 25.30
C GLY A 267 22.10 11.31 24.53
N ASP A 268 20.96 11.36 23.83
CA ASP A 268 20.37 12.56 23.22
C ASP A 268 19.06 13.00 23.92
N GLY A 269 18.83 12.48 25.14
CA GLY A 269 17.66 12.74 25.96
C GLY A 269 16.79 11.50 26.16
N ILE A 270 15.76 11.66 26.98
CA ILE A 270 14.84 10.58 27.36
C ILE A 270 13.89 10.26 26.20
N SER A 271 13.76 8.96 25.88
CA SER A 271 12.65 8.50 25.03
C SER A 271 11.38 8.49 25.88
N MET A 272 10.41 9.34 25.51
CA MET A 272 9.12 9.40 26.21
C MET A 272 8.37 8.07 26.11
N PRO A 273 8.25 7.42 24.94
CA PRO A 273 7.66 6.07 24.86
C PRO A 273 8.32 5.05 25.78
N ALA A 274 9.66 4.98 25.80
CA ALA A 274 10.38 4.04 26.65
C ALA A 274 10.21 4.36 28.15
N TYR A 275 10.19 5.66 28.50
CA TYR A 275 9.91 6.14 29.85
C TYR A 275 8.55 5.64 30.36
N TYR A 276 7.47 5.86 29.60
CA TYR A 276 6.14 5.41 30.02
C TYR A 276 6.01 3.89 30.05
N ALA A 277 6.67 3.17 29.13
CA ALA A 277 6.66 1.70 29.15
C ALA A 277 7.38 1.13 30.39
N ALA A 278 8.52 1.72 30.78
CA ALA A 278 9.25 1.36 31.99
C ALA A 278 8.49 1.78 33.27
N LEU A 279 7.79 2.91 33.22
CA LEU A 279 6.94 3.38 34.30
C LEU A 279 5.75 2.45 34.55
N GLN A 280 5.06 1.99 33.49
CA GLN A 280 3.97 1.01 33.63
C GLN A 280 4.44 -0.25 34.37
N LYS A 281 5.59 -0.82 33.96
CA LYS A 281 6.17 -2.00 34.64
C LYS A 281 6.43 -1.75 36.12
N SER A 282 6.85 -0.54 36.47
CA SER A 282 7.11 -0.17 37.87
C SER A 282 5.81 0.05 38.65
N LEU A 283 4.82 0.68 38.03
CA LEU A 283 3.48 0.89 38.60
C LEU A 283 2.76 -0.43 38.84
N ASP A 284 2.86 -1.40 37.93
CA ASP A 284 2.25 -2.73 38.10
C ASP A 284 2.74 -3.42 39.38
N ILE A 285 4.03 -3.29 39.68
CA ILE A 285 4.67 -3.84 40.89
C ILE A 285 4.24 -3.06 42.13
N LEU A 286 4.28 -1.73 42.08
CA LEU A 286 4.11 -0.87 43.25
C LEU A 286 2.64 -0.64 43.64
N CYS A 287 1.73 -0.64 42.67
CA CYS A 287 0.29 -0.45 42.89
C CYS A 287 -0.51 -1.76 42.88
N TYR A 288 0.13 -2.92 43.02
CA TYR A 288 -0.53 -4.22 43.05
C TYR A 288 -1.49 -4.44 41.85
N GLY A 289 -1.09 -4.00 40.66
CA GLY A 289 -1.89 -4.14 39.44
C GLY A 289 -3.11 -3.22 39.33
N LYS A 290 -3.13 -2.08 40.04
CA LYS A 290 -4.13 -1.02 39.76
C LYS A 290 -4.06 -0.62 38.28
N SER A 291 -5.21 -0.56 37.62
CA SER A 291 -5.31 -0.13 36.22
C SER A 291 -5.13 1.37 36.08
N PHE A 292 -4.45 1.78 35.01
CA PHE A 292 -4.21 3.18 34.64
C PHE A 292 -4.67 3.38 33.20
N PRO A 293 -5.98 3.62 32.98
CA PRO A 293 -6.58 3.55 31.65
C PRO A 293 -5.91 4.48 30.63
N THR A 294 -5.45 5.67 31.07
CA THR A 294 -4.78 6.61 30.17
C THR A 294 -3.40 6.13 29.76
N LEU A 295 -2.64 5.50 30.68
CA LEU A 295 -1.33 4.93 30.41
C LEU A 295 -1.44 3.67 29.55
N GLU A 296 -2.37 2.77 29.87
CA GLU A 296 -2.66 1.57 29.09
C GLU A 296 -3.01 1.93 27.64
N ARG A 297 -3.86 2.96 27.45
CA ARG A 297 -4.23 3.46 26.13
C ARG A 297 -3.05 4.10 25.39
N LEU A 298 -2.19 4.85 26.09
CA LEU A 298 -1.00 5.47 25.50
C LEU A 298 0.02 4.43 25.03
N LEU A 299 0.15 3.32 25.77
CA LEU A 299 1.08 2.24 25.47
C LEU A 299 0.52 1.19 24.50
N SER A 300 -0.79 1.25 24.19
CA SER A 300 -1.44 0.26 23.33
C SER A 300 -0.83 0.21 21.93
N ASN A 301 -0.70 -1.01 21.40
CA ASN A 301 -0.31 -1.22 20.02
C ASN A 301 -1.55 -1.27 19.11
N ASN A 302 -1.71 -0.26 18.27
CA ASN A 302 -2.80 -0.23 17.29
C ASN A 302 -2.35 -0.62 15.87
N LEU A 303 -1.15 -1.20 15.72
CA LEU A 303 -0.70 -1.84 14.48
C LEU A 303 -1.39 -3.19 14.31
N VAL A 304 -2.07 -3.37 13.19
CA VAL A 304 -2.73 -4.59 12.74
C VAL A 304 -1.75 -5.52 12.01
N LEU A 305 -0.81 -4.96 11.24
CA LEU A 305 0.14 -5.71 10.43
C LEU A 305 1.41 -6.11 11.21
N ASP A 306 1.63 -5.49 12.37
CA ASP A 306 2.67 -5.84 13.34
C ASP A 306 2.11 -5.90 14.78
N PRO A 307 1.30 -6.94 15.09
CA PRO A 307 0.60 -7.04 16.37
C PRO A 307 1.53 -7.29 17.56
N PHE A 308 2.79 -7.65 17.32
CA PHE A 308 3.80 -7.90 18.35
C PHE A 308 4.67 -6.68 18.65
N GLY A 309 4.43 -5.55 17.98
CA GLY A 309 5.09 -4.29 18.28
C GLY A 309 4.75 -3.81 19.70
N GLU A 310 5.75 -3.30 20.41
CA GLU A 310 5.59 -2.74 21.76
C GLU A 310 6.10 -1.30 21.79
N THR A 311 5.29 -0.39 22.32
CA THR A 311 5.66 1.02 22.56
C THR A 311 6.90 1.08 23.45
N GLY A 312 7.94 1.80 23.02
CA GLY A 312 9.14 1.97 23.83
C GLY A 312 10.14 0.82 23.80
N VAL A 313 9.98 -0.16 22.89
CA VAL A 313 10.85 -1.36 22.79
C VAL A 313 11.41 -1.54 21.38
N ASP A 314 12.65 -2.04 21.27
CA ASP A 314 13.32 -2.39 20.00
C ASP A 314 13.21 -1.31 18.90
N LYS A 315 12.70 -1.66 17.71
CA LYS A 315 12.50 -0.72 16.60
C LYS A 315 11.45 0.37 16.90
N TYR A 316 10.69 0.22 17.97
CA TYR A 316 9.68 1.15 18.47
C TYR A 316 10.11 1.87 19.76
N THR A 317 11.42 1.88 20.07
CA THR A 317 11.93 2.51 21.31
C THR A 317 11.50 3.97 21.47
N ASP A 318 11.40 4.74 20.38
CA ASP A 318 10.92 6.13 20.40
C ASP A 318 9.58 6.28 19.66
N PHE A 319 8.70 5.28 19.72
CA PHE A 319 7.38 5.31 19.09
C PHE A 319 6.27 5.00 20.09
N PHE A 320 5.25 5.85 20.11
CA PHE A 320 3.92 5.49 20.62
C PHE A 320 3.10 4.87 19.50
N LEU A 321 2.50 3.71 19.76
CA LEU A 321 1.76 2.93 18.76
C LEU A 321 0.23 3.12 18.81
N CYS A 322 -0.25 4.03 19.67
CA CYS A 322 -1.67 4.27 19.92
C CYS A 322 -2.34 5.26 18.95
N GLY A 323 -1.58 5.87 18.02
CA GLY A 323 -1.97 7.05 17.22
C GLY A 323 -2.97 6.81 16.08
N THR A 324 -4.07 6.09 16.34
CA THR A 324 -5.08 5.74 15.32
C THR A 324 -6.44 6.41 15.50
N ASP A 325 -6.65 7.12 16.60
CA ASP A 325 -7.97 7.69 16.93
C ASP A 325 -8.24 9.01 16.18
N VAL A 326 -8.25 8.91 14.85
CA VAL A 326 -8.47 10.01 13.89
C VAL A 326 -9.53 9.55 12.90
N GLU A 327 -10.45 10.46 12.57
CA GLU A 327 -11.43 10.22 11.52
C GLU A 327 -10.75 9.93 10.19
N LEU A 328 -11.31 8.98 9.43
CA LEU A 328 -10.78 8.68 8.11
C LEU A 328 -11.04 9.86 7.18
N PRO A 329 -10.08 10.21 6.29
CA PRO A 329 -10.24 11.34 5.38
C PRO A 329 -11.18 11.05 4.19
N TRP A 330 -11.89 9.93 4.22
CA TRP A 330 -12.88 9.53 3.21
C TRP A 330 -14.13 8.99 3.88
N ASN A 331 -15.25 9.03 3.15
CA ASN A 331 -16.50 8.44 3.59
C ASN A 331 -16.48 6.91 3.40
N GLN A 332 -16.68 6.16 4.48
CA GLN A 332 -16.73 4.69 4.43
C GLN A 332 -18.00 4.14 3.75
N THR A 333 -19.06 4.93 3.63
CA THR A 333 -20.32 4.48 3.00
C THR A 333 -20.37 4.71 1.50
N GLU A 334 -19.40 5.41 0.92
CA GLU A 334 -19.35 5.69 -0.50
C GLU A 334 -18.79 4.47 -1.26
N SER A 335 -19.61 3.86 -2.12
CA SER A 335 -19.22 2.69 -2.93
C SER A 335 -18.65 3.05 -4.30
N ASP A 336 -18.94 4.25 -4.79
CA ASP A 336 -18.72 4.67 -6.18
C ASP A 336 -17.67 5.78 -6.24
N TRP A 337 -16.41 5.43 -5.95
CA TRP A 337 -15.29 6.37 -5.87
C TRP A 337 -14.11 6.02 -6.77
#